data_AF-A0A0M3T2X8-F1
#
_entry.id   AF-A0A0M3T2X8-F1
#
_cell.length_a   1.000
_cell.length_b   1.000
_cell.length_c   1.000
_cell.angle_alpha   90.00
_cell.angle_beta   90.00
_cell.angle_gamma   90.00
#
_symmetry.space_group_name_H-M   'P 1'
#
loop_
_entity.id
_entity.type
_entity.pdbx_description
1 polymer ?
#
loop_
_entity_poly.entity_id
_entity_poly.type
_entity_poly.pdbx_seq_one_letter_code
_entity_poly.pdbx_strand_id
1 'polypeptide(L)' 'MCIHFFGEPRNNGSSHFVFKTPWLGDPRVNIQKDFGNKAKTYQVKQVLKAIERMKNEQ' A
#
# COMPACT_ATOMS: atom_id res chain seq x y z
N MET A 1 2.24 -1.22 -9.43
CA MET A 1 0.88 -1.50 -8.90
C MET A 1 0.49 -0.50 -7.82
N CYS A 2 1.17 -0.44 -6.68
CA CYS A 2 0.73 0.42 -5.56
C CYS A 2 0.76 1.92 -5.90
N ILE A 3 1.77 2.39 -6.66
CA ILE A 3 1.81 3.75 -7.17
C ILE A 3 0.62 4.07 -8.08
N HIS A 4 0.14 3.10 -8.86
CA HIS A 4 -1.00 3.28 -9.76
C HIS A 4 -2.32 3.47 -9.01
N PHE A 5 -2.52 2.77 -7.89
CA PHE A 5 -3.76 2.86 -7.10
C PHE A 5 -3.72 3.95 -6.02
N PHE A 6 -2.55 4.17 -5.40
CA PHE A 6 -2.43 5.02 -4.21
C PHE A 6 -1.52 6.25 -4.42
N GLY A 7 -0.90 6.41 -5.59
CA GLY A 7 0.04 7.49 -5.87
C GLY A 7 1.44 7.26 -5.29
N GLU A 8 2.26 8.29 -5.31
CA GLU A 8 3.64 8.22 -4.80
C GLU A 8 3.66 7.94 -3.28
N PRO A 9 4.55 7.05 -2.80
CA PRO A 9 4.69 6.80 -1.38
C PRO A 9 5.28 8.03 -0.69
N ARG A 10 4.98 8.18 0.60
CA ARG A 10 5.48 9.30 1.42
C ARG A 10 7.00 9.30 1.54
N ASN A 11 7.63 8.14 1.42
CA ASN A 11 9.06 7.94 1.58
C ASN A 11 9.63 7.07 0.44
N ASN A 12 10.71 7.57 -0.17
CA ASN A 12 11.39 6.90 -1.30
C ASN A 12 12.81 6.39 -0.97
N GLY A 13 13.33 6.69 0.24
CA GLY A 13 14.70 6.37 0.63
C GLY A 13 14.90 5.12 1.48
N SER A 14 13.83 4.37 1.80
CA SER A 14 13.94 3.18 2.66
C SER A 14 13.32 1.93 2.03
N SER A 15 13.50 0.79 2.69
CA SER A 15 12.85 -0.47 2.33
C SER A 15 11.34 -0.48 2.63
N HIS A 16 10.82 0.56 3.29
CA HIS A 16 9.40 0.69 3.65
C HIS A 16 8.79 1.77 2.77
N PHE A 17 7.63 1.50 2.18
CA PHE A 17 6.89 2.45 1.37
C PHE A 17 5.50 2.61 1.95
N VAL A 18 5.17 3.83 2.38
CA VAL A 18 3.88 4.14 2.99
C VAL A 18 3.03 4.96 2.03
N PHE A 19 1.87 4.43 1.66
CA PHE A 19 0.91 5.03 0.74
C PHE A 19 -0.30 5.57 1.48
N LYS A 20 -0.80 6.74 1.06
CA LYS A 20 -2.07 7.29 1.53
C LYS A 20 -3.23 6.66 0.78
N THR A 21 -4.37 6.48 1.44
CA THR A 21 -5.61 6.04 0.81
C THR A 21 -6.64 7.17 0.73
N PRO A 22 -7.62 7.09 -0.18
CA PRO A 22 -8.56 8.19 -0.41
C PRO A 22 -9.70 8.34 0.62
N TRP A 23 -9.91 7.38 1.53
CA TRP A 23 -11.01 7.43 2.51
C TRP A 23 -10.60 8.04 3.86
N LEU A 24 -11.60 8.56 4.60
CA LEU A 24 -11.44 9.30 5.86
C LEU A 24 -10.94 8.40 7.00
N GLY A 25 -10.02 8.91 7.83
CA GLY A 25 -9.43 8.21 8.99
C GLY A 25 -7.91 8.10 8.88
N ASP A 26 -7.31 7.06 9.49
CA ASP A 26 -5.90 6.70 9.26
C ASP A 26 -5.75 5.33 8.56
N PRO A 27 -5.98 5.24 7.24
CA PRO A 27 -5.72 4.04 6.49
C PRO A 27 -4.47 4.28 5.64
N ARG A 28 -3.36 3.70 6.07
CA ARG A 28 -2.13 3.71 5.28
C ARG A 28 -1.82 2.31 4.84
N VAL A 29 -1.42 2.18 3.59
CA VAL A 29 -0.91 0.93 3.07
C VAL A 29 0.61 0.97 3.19
N ASN A 30 1.17 0.11 4.03
CA ASN A 30 2.61 -0.01 4.21
C ASN A 30 3.13 -1.27 3.53
N ILE A 31 4.14 -1.08 2.67
CA ILE A 31 4.79 -2.15 1.93
C ILE A 31 6.26 -2.14 2.28
N GLN A 32 6.74 -3.26 2.80
CA GLN A 32 8.13 -3.46 3.16
C GLN A 32 8.76 -4.44 2.18
N LYS A 33 9.91 -4.06 1.62
CA LYS A 33 10.79 -4.99 0.92
C LYS A 33 11.40 -5.94 1.95
N ASP A 34 11.20 -7.23 1.75
CA ASP A 34 11.81 -8.30 2.54
C ASP A 34 13.10 -8.80 1.87
N PHE A 35 13.86 -9.64 2.59
CA PHE A 35 15.02 -10.33 2.04
C PHE A 35 14.59 -11.16 0.81
N GLY A 36 15.19 -10.88 -0.36
CA GLY A 36 14.87 -11.57 -1.62
C GLY A 36 13.95 -10.82 -2.57
N ASN A 37 13.84 -9.49 -2.47
CA ASN A 37 13.06 -8.62 -3.38
C ASN A 37 11.55 -8.90 -3.42
N LYS A 38 11.01 -9.53 -2.38
CA LYS A 38 9.57 -9.82 -2.24
C LYS A 38 8.96 -8.96 -1.15
N ALA A 39 7.68 -8.64 -1.28
CA ALA A 39 6.91 -8.04 -0.20
C ALA A 39 6.41 -9.14 0.75
N LYS A 40 6.19 -8.79 2.02
CA LYS A 40 5.61 -9.73 2.99
C LYS A 40 4.17 -10.05 2.61
N THR A 41 3.78 -11.33 2.65
CA THR A 41 2.47 -11.82 2.19
C THR A 41 1.29 -11.09 2.84
N TYR A 42 1.38 -10.75 4.12
CA TYR A 42 0.29 -10.03 4.80
C TYR A 42 0.13 -8.59 4.27
N GLN A 43 1.21 -7.94 3.84
CA GLN A 43 1.16 -6.60 3.25
C GLN A 43 0.50 -6.65 1.87
N VAL A 44 0.80 -7.70 1.09
CA VAL A 44 0.11 -7.95 -0.18
C VAL A 44 -1.40 -8.13 0.06
N LYS A 45 -1.80 -8.90 1.07
CA LYS A 45 -3.21 -9.05 1.45
C LYS A 45 -3.85 -7.73 1.87
N GLN A 46 -3.14 -6.87 2.62
CA GLN A 46 -3.62 -5.54 2.99
C GLN A 46 -3.82 -4.63 1.78
N VAL A 47 -2.87 -4.64 0.83
CA VAL A 47 -2.98 -3.91 -0.44
C VAL A 47 -4.22 -4.35 -1.22
N LEU A 48 -4.45 -5.67 -1.33
CA LEU A 48 -5.61 -6.18 -2.06
C LEU A 48 -6.93 -5.74 -1.42
N LYS A 49 -7.05 -5.83 -0.09
CA LYS A 49 -8.24 -5.34 0.63
C LYS A 49 -8.44 -3.83 0.47
N ALA A 50 -7.35 -3.07 0.47
CA ALA A 50 -7.41 -1.63 0.23
C ALA A 50 -7.91 -1.30 -1.18
N ILE A 51 -7.45 -2.02 -2.21
CA ILE A 51 -7.92 -1.86 -3.59
C ILE A 51 -9.39 -2.27 -3.73
N GLU A 52 -9.79 -3.38 -3.11
CA GLU A 52 -11.19 -3.84 -3.09
C GLU A 52 -12.11 -2.79 -2.47
N ARG A 53 -11.72 -2.23 -1.33
CA ARG A 53 -12.44 -1.11 -0.71
C ARG A 53 -12.54 0.11 -1.62
N MET A 54 -11.45 0.51 -2.28
CA MET A 54 -11.48 1.63 -3.23
C MET A 54 -12.49 1.42 -4.35
N LYS A 55 -12.65 0.19 -4.83
CA LYS A 55 -13.59 -0.14 -5.91
C LYS A 55 -15.04 -0.18 -5.43
N ASN A 56 -15.27 -0.55 -4.18
CA ASN A 56 -16.61 -0.69 -3.60
C ASN A 56 -17.16 0.62 -2.99
N GLU A 57 -16.29 1.56 -2.62
CA GLU A 57 -16.66 2.89 -2.10
C GLU A 57 -16.67 3.98 -3.20
N GLN A 58 -16.61 3.60 -4.49
CA GLN A 58 -16.58 4.49 -5.65
C GLN A 58 -17.96 4.73 -6.26
#